data_AF-A0A0G1IDG7-F1
#
_entry.id   AF-A0A0G1IDG7-F1
#
_cell.length_a   1.000
_cell.length_b   1.000
_cell.length_c   1.000
_cell.angle_alpha   90.00
_cell.angle_beta   90.00
_cell.angle_gamma   90.00
#
_symmetry.space_group_name_H-M   'P 1'
#
loop_
_entity.id
_entity.type
_entity.pdbx_description
1 polymer ?
#
loop_
_entity_poly.entity_id
_entity_poly.type
_entity_poly.pdbx_seq_one_letter_code
_entity_poly.pdbx_strand_id
1 'polypeptide(L)'
;MSNQFWANFFRKDLNLGGRWWHRIFFVVFIIASAWASVANTQWPKYSKVDMLSDRLDDQIRLIGSLVKPEERIGIYEGNVYGNDYGHNGGWLLLQEYYCSKNVASKVEEIGAKTGVSFYKGNLDLVSLDDFKNYLSQNNAICVQILDLDNTQKYGNVKKALSYGFEADDMAVWQPSTAKSLFGAFQSVLWVVLGFTILLVIYYKVFLYIVFGKGKENN
;
A
#
# COMPACT_ATOMS: atom_id res chain seq x y z
N MET A 1 -22.98 23.75 -31.61
CA MET A 1 -22.26 24.47 -30.54
C MET A 1 -21.01 25.06 -31.14
N SER A 2 -20.89 26.38 -31.12
CA SER A 2 -20.04 27.16 -32.02
C SER A 2 -18.56 27.18 -31.58
N ASN A 3 -17.68 27.11 -32.59
CA ASN A 3 -16.24 27.35 -32.52
C ASN A 3 -15.86 28.75 -31.98
N GLN A 4 -16.83 29.59 -31.59
CA GLN A 4 -16.60 30.91 -30.97
C GLN A 4 -15.98 30.80 -29.57
N PHE A 5 -16.25 29.72 -28.84
CA PHE A 5 -15.61 29.50 -27.54
C PHE A 5 -14.10 29.35 -27.70
N TRP A 6 -13.66 28.49 -28.62
CA TRP A 6 -12.25 28.29 -28.95
C TRP A 6 -11.59 29.53 -29.57
N ALA A 7 -12.29 30.25 -30.45
CA ALA A 7 -11.76 31.45 -31.10
C ALA A 7 -11.53 32.63 -30.14
N ASN A 8 -12.38 32.79 -29.12
CA ASN A 8 -12.20 33.83 -28.09
C ASN A 8 -11.22 33.42 -26.99
N PHE A 9 -11.05 32.12 -26.75
CA PHE A 9 -10.07 31.61 -25.78
C PHE A 9 -8.63 31.88 -26.24
N PHE A 10 -8.39 31.80 -27.55
CA PHE A 10 -7.14 32.20 -28.19
C PHE A 10 -7.29 33.54 -28.92
N ARG A 11 -7.54 34.65 -28.19
CA ARG A 11 -7.44 35.99 -28.80
C ARG A 11 -6.09 36.13 -29.50
N LYS A 12 -6.12 36.22 -30.84
CA LYS A 12 -4.94 36.44 -31.69
C LYS A 12 -4.22 37.77 -31.41
N ASP A 13 -4.86 38.67 -30.66
CA ASP A 13 -4.37 40.02 -30.37
C ASP A 13 -3.19 40.05 -29.38
N LEU A 14 -2.91 38.95 -28.67
CA LEU A 14 -1.78 38.81 -27.76
C LEU A 14 -0.70 37.92 -28.40
N ASN A 15 0.16 38.51 -29.24
CA ASN A 15 1.33 37.83 -29.81
C ASN A 15 2.40 37.59 -28.73
N LEU A 16 2.19 36.58 -27.88
CA LEU A 16 3.05 36.24 -26.74
C LEU A 16 4.24 35.35 -27.13
N GLY A 17 4.27 34.81 -28.36
CA GLY A 17 5.32 33.88 -28.82
C GLY A 17 6.74 34.48 -28.87
N GLY A 18 6.84 35.81 -28.94
CA GLY A 18 8.10 36.55 -28.88
C GLY A 18 8.59 36.91 -27.47
N ARG A 19 7.78 36.69 -26.42
CA ARG A 19 8.13 37.12 -25.06
C ARG A 19 8.84 36.00 -24.31
N TRP A 20 10.07 36.27 -23.86
CA TRP A 20 10.95 35.30 -23.20
C TRP A 20 10.32 34.68 -21.94
N TRP A 21 9.61 35.47 -21.13
CA TRP A 21 8.96 35.00 -19.91
C TRP A 21 7.82 34.01 -20.17
N HIS A 22 7.16 34.07 -21.33
CA HIS A 22 6.11 33.12 -21.71
C HIS A 22 6.70 31.74 -22.05
N ARG A 23 7.88 31.71 -22.67
CA ARG A 23 8.63 30.47 -22.96
C ARG A 23 9.10 29.80 -21.67
N ILE A 24 9.53 30.59 -20.67
CA ILE A 24 9.92 30.06 -19.35
C ILE A 24 8.73 29.38 -18.66
N PHE A 25 7.55 29.99 -18.70
CA PHE A 25 6.35 29.41 -18.10
C PHE A 25 6.01 28.03 -18.70
N PHE A 26 6.18 27.88 -20.01
CA PHE A 26 5.97 26.61 -20.70
C PHE A 26 7.03 25.54 -20.33
N VAL A 27 8.30 25.94 -20.20
CA VAL A 27 9.36 25.01 -19.75
C VAL A 27 9.14 24.56 -18.32
N VAL A 28 8.80 25.48 -17.40
CA VAL A 28 8.45 25.17 -16.02
C VAL A 28 7.26 24.21 -15.97
N PHE A 29 6.28 24.37 -16.85
CA PHE A 29 5.15 23.44 -16.97
C PHE A 29 5.57 22.02 -17.35
N ILE A 30 6.41 21.85 -18.37
CA ILE A 30 6.88 20.52 -18.78
C ILE A 30 7.66 19.86 -17.64
N ILE A 31 8.56 20.60 -16.99
CA ILE A 31 9.38 20.08 -15.88
C ILE A 31 8.50 19.71 -14.69
N ALA A 32 7.56 20.57 -14.29
CA ALA A 32 6.62 20.29 -13.20
C ALA A 32 5.73 19.09 -13.50
N SER A 33 5.32 18.90 -14.76
CA SER A 33 4.50 17.77 -15.20
C SER A 33 5.26 16.45 -15.15
N ALA A 34 6.50 16.46 -15.65
CA ALA A 34 7.39 15.31 -15.56
C ALA A 34 7.71 14.97 -14.10
N TRP A 35 7.98 15.97 -13.26
CA TRP A 35 8.28 15.78 -11.84
C TRP A 35 7.08 15.24 -11.05
N ALA A 36 5.88 15.79 -11.24
CA ALA A 36 4.67 15.33 -10.58
C ALA A 36 4.31 13.87 -10.93
N SER A 37 4.63 13.46 -12.16
CA SER A 37 4.42 12.08 -12.63
C SER A 37 5.39 11.08 -11.97
N VAL A 38 6.53 11.56 -11.44
CA VAL A 38 7.57 10.73 -10.80
C VAL A 38 7.47 10.80 -9.27
N ALA A 39 7.19 11.97 -8.71
CA ALA A 39 7.30 12.23 -7.27
C ALA A 39 6.10 11.73 -6.44
N ASN A 40 4.91 11.57 -7.03
CA ASN A 40 3.67 11.35 -6.28
C ASN A 40 3.04 9.97 -6.43
N THR A 41 3.76 9.02 -7.02
CA THR A 41 3.18 7.70 -7.26
C THR A 41 3.98 6.61 -6.59
N GLN A 42 3.37 5.99 -5.59
CA GLN A 42 3.82 4.72 -5.02
C GLN A 42 3.67 3.65 -6.12
N TRP A 43 4.78 3.27 -6.73
CA TRP A 43 4.87 2.19 -7.74
C TRP A 43 5.67 1.01 -7.20
N PRO A 44 5.39 -0.21 -7.67
CA PRO A 44 4.23 -0.58 -8.51
C PRO A 44 2.93 -0.56 -7.70
N LYS A 45 1.79 -0.29 -8.33
CA LYS A 45 0.48 -0.42 -7.66
C LYS A 45 0.12 -1.89 -7.45
N TYR A 46 -0.58 -2.19 -6.37
CA TYR A 46 -0.95 -3.56 -6.01
C TYR A 46 -2.46 -3.81 -6.12
N SER A 47 -2.84 -5.01 -6.51
CA SER A 47 -4.22 -5.50 -6.41
C SER A 47 -4.31 -6.62 -5.40
N LYS A 48 -5.34 -6.57 -4.55
CA LYS A 48 -5.69 -7.69 -3.68
C LYS A 48 -6.05 -8.88 -4.58
N VAL A 49 -5.39 -10.01 -4.33
CA VAL A 49 -5.69 -11.27 -5.01
C VAL A 49 -6.65 -12.07 -4.15
N ASP A 50 -6.25 -12.41 -2.92
CA ASP A 50 -7.01 -13.22 -1.97
C ASP A 50 -6.79 -12.75 -0.52
N MET A 51 -7.54 -13.32 0.43
CA MET A 51 -7.10 -13.35 1.82
C MET A 51 -6.07 -14.47 2.03
N LEU A 52 -5.18 -14.32 3.01
CA LEU A 52 -4.24 -15.39 3.38
C LEU A 52 -5.01 -16.65 3.83
N SER A 53 -6.11 -16.47 4.55
CA SER A 53 -7.00 -17.54 5.00
C SER A 53 -7.58 -18.37 3.86
N ASP A 54 -7.84 -17.76 2.69
CA ASP A 54 -8.38 -18.44 1.51
C ASP A 54 -7.37 -19.40 0.87
N ARG A 55 -6.07 -19.23 1.15
CA ARG A 55 -4.99 -20.05 0.61
C ARG A 55 -4.60 -21.22 1.51
N LEU A 56 -5.22 -21.33 2.68
CA LEU A 56 -4.95 -22.39 3.63
C LEU A 56 -5.73 -23.66 3.29
N ASP A 57 -5.07 -24.78 3.54
CA ASP A 57 -5.65 -26.11 3.53
C ASP A 57 -5.48 -26.77 4.92
N ASP A 58 -5.85 -28.05 5.01
CA ASP A 58 -5.72 -28.82 6.25
C ASP A 58 -4.26 -29.23 6.55
N GLN A 59 -3.31 -28.89 5.68
CA GLN A 59 -1.89 -29.14 5.90
C GLN A 59 -1.24 -28.00 6.67
N ILE A 60 -0.16 -28.31 7.38
CA ILE A 60 0.66 -27.30 8.06
C ILE A 60 1.60 -26.69 7.03
N ARG A 61 1.44 -25.39 6.79
CA ARG A 61 2.27 -24.62 5.86
C ARG A 61 2.91 -23.45 6.57
N LEU A 62 4.13 -23.09 6.17
CA LEU A 62 4.73 -21.83 6.58
C LEU A 62 4.05 -20.68 5.84
N ILE A 63 3.84 -19.54 6.49
CA ILE A 63 3.22 -18.36 5.85
C ILE A 63 3.92 -17.97 4.54
N GLY A 64 5.26 -18.02 4.51
CA GLY A 64 6.06 -17.73 3.31
C GLY A 64 5.81 -18.68 2.14
N SER A 65 5.29 -19.89 2.37
CA SER A 65 4.96 -20.85 1.32
C SER A 65 3.58 -20.62 0.68
N LEU A 66 2.75 -19.77 1.27
CA LEU A 66 1.41 -19.41 0.79
C LEU A 66 1.43 -18.19 -0.15
N VAL A 67 2.59 -17.54 -0.26
CA VAL A 67 2.80 -16.27 -0.95
C VAL A 67 3.83 -16.50 -2.05
N LYS A 68 3.49 -16.11 -3.28
CA LYS A 68 4.41 -16.22 -4.42
C LYS A 68 5.52 -15.16 -4.34
N PRO A 69 6.68 -15.37 -5.00
CA PRO A 69 7.81 -14.45 -4.91
C PRO A 69 7.50 -12.99 -5.26
N GLU A 70 6.57 -12.74 -6.17
CA GLU A 70 6.14 -11.41 -6.60
C GLU A 70 5.03 -10.79 -5.73
N GLU A 71 4.39 -11.60 -4.89
CA GLU A 71 3.28 -11.19 -4.04
C GLU A 71 3.79 -10.61 -2.71
N ARG A 72 2.93 -9.81 -2.08
CA ARG A 72 3.16 -9.19 -0.77
C ARG A 72 1.97 -9.46 0.13
N ILE A 73 2.18 -9.41 1.45
CA ILE A 73 1.10 -9.52 2.43
C ILE A 73 0.93 -8.22 3.22
N GLY A 74 -0.31 -7.88 3.52
CA GLY A 74 -0.64 -6.68 4.28
C GLY A 74 -2.14 -6.56 4.49
N ILE A 75 -2.54 -5.80 5.51
CA ILE A 75 -3.95 -5.60 5.86
C ILE A 75 -4.66 -4.78 4.76
N TYR A 76 -4.00 -3.73 4.25
CA TYR A 76 -4.48 -2.93 3.13
C TYR A 76 -3.36 -2.56 2.16
N GLU A 77 -3.71 -2.08 0.97
CA GLU A 77 -2.76 -1.82 -0.13
C GLU A 77 -1.60 -0.91 0.29
N GLY A 78 -1.86 0.10 1.12
CA GLY A 78 -0.85 1.02 1.65
C GLY A 78 0.30 0.35 2.42
N ASN A 79 0.06 -0.81 3.03
CA ASN A 79 1.06 -1.56 3.79
C ASN A 79 2.12 -2.22 2.91
N VAL A 80 1.80 -2.47 1.63
CA VAL A 80 2.68 -3.25 0.75
C VAL A 80 3.65 -2.39 -0.06
N TYR A 81 3.78 -1.10 0.25
CA TYR A 81 4.63 -0.16 -0.47
C TYR A 81 5.93 0.20 0.26
N GLY A 82 6.93 0.63 -0.53
CA GLY A 82 8.09 1.36 -0.04
C GLY A 82 9.03 0.57 0.87
N ASN A 83 9.90 1.33 1.55
CA ASN A 83 10.90 0.79 2.46
C ASN A 83 10.29 0.28 3.78
N ASP A 84 9.09 0.75 4.13
CA ASP A 84 8.39 0.37 5.37
C ASP A 84 7.64 -0.97 5.25
N TYR A 85 7.61 -1.58 4.06
CA TYR A 85 6.98 -2.90 3.87
C TYR A 85 7.48 -3.93 4.89
N GLY A 86 8.77 -3.87 5.23
CA GLY A 86 9.36 -4.72 6.26
C GLY A 86 8.61 -4.67 7.58
N HIS A 87 8.13 -3.49 8.00
CA HIS A 87 7.37 -3.32 9.25
C HIS A 87 5.86 -3.57 9.10
N ASN A 88 5.34 -3.47 7.88
CA ASN A 88 3.89 -3.49 7.60
C ASN A 88 3.34 -4.88 7.20
N GLY A 89 4.16 -5.93 7.25
CA GLY A 89 3.77 -7.30 6.94
C GLY A 89 4.90 -8.13 6.35
N GLY A 90 5.89 -7.49 5.72
CA GLY A 90 7.05 -8.18 5.15
C GLY A 90 7.84 -9.00 6.19
N TRP A 91 7.91 -8.53 7.43
CA TRP A 91 8.57 -9.27 8.52
C TRP A 91 7.89 -10.61 8.83
N LEU A 92 6.58 -10.74 8.67
CA LEU A 92 5.86 -11.99 8.95
C LEU A 92 6.33 -13.13 8.04
N LEU A 93 6.70 -12.82 6.79
CA LEU A 93 7.24 -13.81 5.85
C LEU A 93 8.61 -14.36 6.26
N LEU A 94 9.32 -13.66 7.15
CA LEU A 94 10.62 -14.05 7.67
C LEU A 94 10.52 -14.83 9.00
N GLN A 95 9.35 -14.84 9.63
CA GLN A 95 9.12 -15.48 10.91
C GLN A 95 8.55 -16.89 10.75
N GLU A 96 8.72 -17.71 11.79
CA GLU A 96 8.22 -19.09 11.84
C GLU A 96 6.72 -19.12 12.20
N TYR A 97 5.88 -18.68 11.26
CA TYR A 97 4.43 -18.79 11.34
C TYR A 97 3.97 -20.06 10.62
N TYR A 98 3.34 -20.96 11.38
CA TYR A 98 2.77 -22.20 10.89
C TYR A 98 1.25 -22.06 10.84
N CYS A 99 0.70 -22.16 9.64
CA CYS A 99 -0.71 -21.93 9.37
C CYS A 99 -1.40 -23.17 8.83
N SER A 100 -2.67 -23.33 9.17
CA SER A 100 -3.57 -24.37 8.67
C SER A 100 -5.01 -23.95 8.93
N LYS A 101 -5.94 -24.43 8.10
CA LYS A 101 -7.37 -24.17 8.27
C LYS A 101 -7.92 -24.61 9.65
N ASN A 102 -7.27 -25.59 10.28
CA ASN A 102 -7.56 -26.01 11.65
C ASN A 102 -6.26 -26.15 12.47
N VAL A 103 -5.60 -25.01 12.72
CA VAL A 103 -4.31 -25.00 13.43
C VAL A 103 -4.39 -25.58 14.85
N ALA A 104 -5.54 -25.45 15.52
CA ALA A 104 -5.77 -26.00 16.85
C ALA A 104 -5.60 -27.53 16.89
N SER A 105 -6.10 -28.23 15.86
CA SER A 105 -5.91 -29.69 15.73
C SER A 105 -4.47 -30.09 15.39
N LYS A 106 -3.63 -29.12 14.98
CA LYS A 106 -2.27 -29.33 14.47
C LYS A 106 -1.15 -28.96 15.44
N VAL A 107 -1.48 -28.42 16.62
CA VAL A 107 -0.49 -27.93 17.60
C VAL A 107 0.58 -28.97 17.96
N GLU A 108 0.19 -30.23 18.20
CA GLU A 108 1.14 -31.29 18.56
C GLU A 108 2.09 -31.64 17.41
N GLU A 109 1.57 -31.68 16.18
CA GLU A 109 2.37 -31.93 14.97
C GLU A 109 3.37 -30.77 14.74
N ILE A 110 2.95 -29.53 14.97
CA ILE A 110 3.82 -28.34 14.91
C ILE A 110 4.89 -28.40 16.02
N GLY A 111 4.50 -28.71 17.25
CA GLY A 111 5.42 -28.85 18.38
C GLY A 111 6.48 -29.92 18.13
N ALA A 112 6.07 -31.09 17.60
CA ALA A 112 6.99 -32.17 17.25
C ALA A 112 7.98 -31.77 16.14
N LYS A 113 7.53 -31.03 15.12
CA LYS A 113 8.37 -30.55 14.01
C LYS A 113 9.39 -29.48 14.45
N THR A 114 9.01 -28.64 15.41
CA THR A 114 9.78 -27.46 15.83
C THR A 114 10.61 -27.71 17.09
N GLY A 115 10.31 -28.77 17.85
CA GLY A 115 10.90 -29.04 19.16
C GLY A 115 10.34 -28.15 20.28
N VAL A 116 9.28 -27.39 20.02
CA VAL A 116 8.65 -26.50 21.00
C VAL A 116 7.53 -27.25 21.72
N SER A 117 7.65 -27.38 23.04
CA SER A 117 6.70 -28.10 23.90
C SER A 117 5.98 -27.22 24.93
N PHE A 118 6.14 -25.91 24.82
CA PHE A 118 5.46 -24.92 25.67
C PHE A 118 4.47 -24.10 24.86
N TYR A 119 3.39 -23.69 25.51
CA TYR A 119 2.28 -23.00 24.86
C TYR A 119 1.96 -21.72 25.63
N LYS A 120 1.89 -20.60 24.92
CA LYS A 120 1.56 -19.30 25.48
C LYS A 120 0.15 -18.93 25.05
N GLY A 121 -0.75 -18.80 26.03
CA GLY A 121 -2.06 -18.21 25.82
C GLY A 121 -1.98 -16.69 25.67
N ASN A 122 -3.02 -15.98 26.10
CA ASN A 122 -3.05 -14.52 26.04
C ASN A 122 -1.91 -13.90 26.87
N LEU A 123 -1.86 -14.19 28.17
CA LEU A 123 -0.90 -13.58 29.09
C LEU A 123 0.18 -14.56 29.57
N ASP A 124 -0.15 -15.82 29.78
CA ASP A 124 0.71 -16.76 30.50
C ASP A 124 0.90 -18.07 29.73
N LEU A 125 1.82 -18.90 30.24
CA LEU A 125 1.97 -20.27 29.79
C LEU A 125 0.77 -21.09 30.25
N VAL A 126 0.28 -21.95 29.36
CA VAL A 126 -0.93 -22.75 29.58
C VAL A 126 -0.68 -24.20 29.18
N SER A 127 -1.60 -25.09 29.58
CA SER A 127 -1.58 -26.48 29.14
C SER A 127 -1.85 -26.58 27.63
N LEU A 128 -1.48 -27.72 27.03
CA LEU A 128 -1.77 -27.99 25.62
C LEU A 128 -3.27 -27.90 25.33
N ASP A 129 -4.11 -28.49 26.19
CA ASP A 129 -5.55 -28.53 26.00
C ASP A 129 -6.16 -27.12 26.09
N ASP A 130 -5.72 -26.31 27.07
CA ASP A 130 -6.14 -24.92 27.18
C ASP A 130 -5.71 -24.09 25.97
N PHE A 131 -4.51 -24.34 25.44
CA PHE A 131 -4.03 -23.64 24.24
C PHE A 131 -4.83 -24.03 23.00
N LYS A 132 -5.10 -25.32 22.78
CA LYS A 132 -5.95 -25.80 21.67
C LYS A 132 -7.36 -25.22 21.76
N ASN A 133 -7.92 -25.16 22.97
CA ASN A 133 -9.22 -24.55 23.22
C ASN A 133 -9.20 -23.05 22.91
N TYR A 134 -8.15 -22.34 23.36
CA TYR A 134 -7.94 -20.93 23.07
C TYR A 134 -7.86 -20.65 21.57
N LEU A 135 -7.08 -21.43 20.82
CA LEU A 135 -6.98 -21.29 19.36
C LEU A 135 -8.33 -21.56 18.67
N SER A 136 -9.04 -22.61 19.10
CA SER A 136 -10.36 -22.97 18.54
C SER A 136 -11.40 -21.88 18.80
N GLN A 137 -11.44 -21.30 19.99
CA GLN A 137 -12.37 -20.23 20.35
C GLN A 137 -12.15 -18.95 19.53
N ASN A 138 -10.91 -18.68 19.13
CA ASN A 138 -10.55 -17.52 18.33
C ASN A 138 -10.56 -17.80 16.82
N ASN A 139 -10.92 -19.02 16.38
CA ASN A 139 -10.79 -19.44 14.98
C ASN A 139 -9.40 -19.18 14.40
N ALA A 140 -8.36 -19.35 15.22
CA ALA A 140 -6.99 -19.06 14.83
C ALA A 140 -6.58 -19.88 13.61
N ILE A 141 -5.95 -19.23 12.63
CA ILE A 141 -5.45 -19.92 11.43
C ILE A 141 -3.94 -20.12 11.44
N CYS A 142 -3.22 -19.39 12.30
CA CYS A 142 -1.77 -19.47 12.41
C CYS A 142 -1.30 -19.53 13.87
N VAL A 143 -0.21 -20.24 14.10
CA VAL A 143 0.59 -20.16 15.33
C VAL A 143 2.00 -19.69 14.98
N GLN A 144 2.60 -18.92 15.87
CA GLN A 144 3.97 -18.46 15.75
C GLN A 144 4.84 -19.10 16.83
N ILE A 145 6.12 -19.28 16.53
CA ILE A 145 7.12 -19.55 17.55
C ILE A 145 7.54 -18.21 18.15
N LEU A 146 7.26 -18.03 19.44
CA LEU A 146 7.62 -16.83 20.18
C LEU A 146 8.81 -17.10 21.10
N ASP A 147 9.84 -16.27 20.98
CA ASP A 147 10.93 -16.22 21.94
C ASP A 147 10.45 -15.56 23.25
N LEU A 148 10.73 -16.21 24.37
CA LEU A 148 10.33 -15.78 25.71
C LEU A 148 11.56 -15.37 26.52
N ASP A 149 11.77 -14.06 26.63
CA ASP A 149 12.98 -13.51 27.28
C ASP A 149 12.79 -13.22 28.78
N ASN A 150 11.55 -13.23 29.27
CA ASN A 150 11.25 -12.89 30.66
C ASN A 150 11.34 -14.11 31.58
N THR A 151 12.52 -14.34 32.15
CA THR A 151 12.77 -15.46 33.08
C THR A 151 12.01 -15.34 34.41
N GLN A 152 11.68 -14.12 34.86
CA GLN A 152 10.88 -13.93 36.08
C GLN A 152 9.44 -14.43 35.88
N LYS A 153 8.90 -14.28 34.66
CA LYS A 153 7.53 -14.67 34.32
C LYS A 153 7.42 -16.10 33.81
N TYR A 154 8.37 -16.55 32.99
CA TYR A 154 8.30 -17.83 32.27
C TYR A 154 9.38 -18.84 32.71
N GLY A 155 10.16 -18.52 33.76
CA GLY A 155 11.21 -19.40 34.27
C GLY A 155 12.29 -19.68 33.24
N ASN A 156 12.59 -20.96 33.01
CA ASN A 156 13.61 -21.41 32.05
C ASN A 156 13.07 -21.63 30.63
N VAL A 157 11.79 -21.31 30.38
CA VAL A 157 11.17 -21.48 29.06
C VAL A 157 11.65 -20.39 28.13
N LYS A 158 12.32 -20.78 27.04
CA LYS A 158 12.88 -19.84 26.04
C LYS A 158 12.01 -19.65 24.80
N LYS A 159 11.17 -20.64 24.47
CA LYS A 159 10.30 -20.62 23.29
C LYS A 159 8.96 -21.21 23.63
N ALA A 160 7.90 -20.65 23.07
CA ALA A 160 6.56 -21.22 23.14
C ALA A 160 5.82 -21.03 21.82
N LEU A 161 4.88 -21.92 21.52
CA LEU A 161 3.89 -21.66 20.50
C LEU A 161 2.89 -20.66 21.04
N SER A 162 2.64 -19.59 20.29
CA SER A 162 1.59 -18.62 20.58
C SER A 162 0.68 -18.46 19.37
N TYR A 163 -0.49 -17.88 19.59
CA TYR A 163 -1.36 -17.48 18.49
C TYR A 163 -0.64 -16.45 17.61
N GLY A 164 -0.56 -16.71 16.31
CA GLY A 164 -0.05 -15.78 15.30
C GLY A 164 -1.14 -14.84 14.80
N PHE A 165 -1.78 -14.11 15.71
CA PHE A 165 -2.91 -13.22 15.42
C PHE A 165 -2.63 -12.22 14.29
N GLU A 166 -1.37 -11.78 14.16
CA GLU A 166 -0.91 -10.84 13.15
C GLU A 166 -1.14 -11.34 11.71
N ALA A 167 -1.25 -12.65 11.51
CA ALA A 167 -1.45 -13.26 10.20
C ALA A 167 -2.94 -13.38 9.79
N ASP A 168 -3.88 -13.33 10.73
CA ASP A 168 -5.28 -13.74 10.48
C ASP A 168 -6.02 -12.81 9.49
N ASP A 169 -5.73 -11.50 9.54
CA ASP A 169 -6.37 -10.48 8.69
C ASP A 169 -5.54 -10.11 7.44
N MET A 170 -4.45 -10.82 7.17
CA MET A 170 -3.56 -10.48 6.07
C MET A 170 -4.20 -10.80 4.72
N ALA A 171 -4.21 -9.80 3.82
CA ALA A 171 -4.51 -9.99 2.42
C ALA A 171 -3.23 -10.23 1.61
N VAL A 172 -3.34 -10.97 0.52
CA VAL A 172 -2.28 -11.16 -0.46
C VAL A 172 -2.45 -10.18 -1.61
N TRP A 173 -1.37 -9.51 -1.97
CA TRP A 173 -1.32 -8.41 -2.92
C TRP A 173 -0.33 -8.73 -4.03
N GLN A 174 -0.74 -8.58 -5.28
CA GLN A 174 0.12 -8.76 -6.44
C GLN A 174 0.32 -7.44 -7.18
N PRO A 175 1.52 -7.16 -7.74
CA PRO A 175 1.74 -6.03 -8.62
C PRO A 175 0.74 -6.05 -9.78
N SER A 176 0.05 -4.94 -9.98
CA SER A 176 -0.96 -4.79 -11.02
C SER A 176 -0.51 -3.76 -12.04
N THR A 177 -0.13 -4.23 -13.23
CA THR A 177 0.24 -3.35 -14.35
C THR A 177 -0.92 -2.43 -14.75
N ALA A 178 -2.16 -2.92 -14.72
CA ALA A 178 -3.35 -2.13 -15.06
C ALA A 178 -3.59 -0.98 -14.07
N LYS A 179 -3.61 -1.26 -12.76
CA LYS A 179 -3.74 -0.20 -11.74
C LYS A 179 -2.59 0.78 -11.78
N SER A 180 -1.39 0.26 -12.01
CA SER A 180 -0.17 1.03 -12.16
C SER A 180 -0.35 2.03 -13.32
N LEU A 181 -0.61 1.55 -14.54
CA LEU A 181 -0.87 2.40 -15.71
C LEU A 181 -2.00 3.41 -15.47
N PHE A 182 -3.11 2.97 -14.89
CA PHE A 182 -4.22 3.87 -14.56
C PHE A 182 -3.77 4.99 -13.61
N GLY A 183 -2.97 4.67 -12.60
CA GLY A 183 -2.35 5.64 -11.69
C GLY A 183 -1.45 6.65 -12.41
N ALA A 184 -0.64 6.21 -13.38
CA ALA A 184 0.14 7.11 -14.23
C ALA A 184 -0.77 8.07 -15.00
N PHE A 185 -1.77 7.53 -15.71
CA PHE A 185 -2.70 8.35 -16.49
C PHE A 185 -3.47 9.34 -15.63
N GLN A 186 -3.91 8.92 -14.44
CA GLN A 186 -4.61 9.78 -13.50
C GLN A 186 -3.72 10.94 -13.01
N SER A 187 -2.46 10.67 -12.68
CA SER A 187 -1.50 11.72 -12.30
C SER A 187 -1.26 12.72 -13.43
N VAL A 188 -1.06 12.23 -14.66
CA VAL A 188 -0.92 13.10 -15.84
C VAL A 188 -2.18 13.94 -16.07
N LEU A 189 -3.37 13.35 -15.94
CA LEU A 189 -4.65 14.05 -16.08
C LEU A 189 -4.78 15.18 -15.06
N TRP A 190 -4.48 14.94 -13.78
CA TRP A 190 -4.57 15.96 -12.73
C TRP A 190 -3.61 17.13 -12.95
N VAL A 191 -2.39 16.84 -13.42
CA VAL A 191 -1.41 17.86 -13.80
C VAL A 191 -1.95 18.71 -14.96
N VAL A 192 -2.47 18.09 -16.01
CA VAL A 192 -3.04 18.80 -17.17
C VAL A 192 -4.24 19.65 -16.75
N LEU A 193 -5.13 19.14 -15.89
CA LEU A 193 -6.28 19.87 -15.36
C LEU A 193 -5.84 21.08 -14.52
N GLY A 194 -4.95 20.88 -13.55
CA GLY A 194 -4.44 21.95 -12.70
C GLY A 194 -3.79 23.06 -13.53
N PHE A 195 -3.02 22.69 -14.55
CA PHE A 195 -2.41 23.67 -15.44
C PHE A 195 -3.42 24.37 -16.35
N THR A 196 -4.44 23.66 -16.85
CA THR A 196 -5.52 24.28 -17.63
C THR A 196 -6.21 25.37 -16.81
N ILE A 197 -6.46 25.12 -15.52
CA ILE A 197 -6.99 26.12 -14.59
C ILE A 197 -6.03 27.31 -14.45
N LEU A 198 -4.73 27.05 -14.24
CA LEU A 198 -3.71 28.11 -14.15
C LEU A 198 -3.62 28.95 -15.43
N LEU A 199 -3.70 28.32 -16.61
CA LEU A 199 -3.74 29.03 -17.89
C LEU A 199 -4.98 29.91 -18.00
N VAL A 200 -6.16 29.40 -17.62
CA VAL A 200 -7.40 30.20 -17.62
C VAL A 200 -7.23 31.44 -16.72
N ILE A 201 -6.71 31.26 -15.51
CA ILE A 201 -6.46 32.38 -14.58
C ILE A 201 -5.44 33.36 -15.17
N TYR A 202 -4.34 32.84 -15.71
CA TYR A 202 -3.28 33.64 -16.31
C TYR A 202 -3.81 34.50 -17.48
N TYR A 203 -4.52 33.89 -18.42
CA TYR A 203 -5.04 34.58 -19.60
C TYR A 203 -6.25 35.46 -19.32
N LYS A 204 -7.16 35.06 -18.44
CA LYS A 204 -8.40 35.82 -18.17
C LYS A 204 -8.28 36.84 -17.05
N VAL A 205 -7.46 36.57 -16.03
CA VAL A 205 -7.34 37.45 -14.86
C VAL A 205 -6.12 38.31 -15.02
N PHE A 206 -4.93 37.71 -15.12
CA PHE A 206 -3.68 38.47 -15.11
C PHE A 206 -3.51 39.32 -16.38
N LEU A 207 -3.64 38.72 -17.57
CA LEU A 207 -3.52 39.49 -18.81
C LEU A 207 -4.65 40.51 -18.99
N TYR A 208 -5.87 40.23 -18.49
CA TYR A 208 -6.95 41.22 -18.48
C TYR A 208 -6.66 42.39 -17.54
N ILE A 209 -6.10 42.15 -16.35
CA ILE A 209 -5.72 43.23 -15.43
C ILE A 209 -4.58 44.08 -16.02
N VAL A 210 -3.57 43.44 -16.61
CA VAL A 210 -2.37 44.12 -17.14
C VAL A 210 -2.67 44.88 -18.45
N PHE A 211 -3.47 44.30 -19.35
CA PHE A 211 -3.72 44.87 -20.69
C PHE A 211 -5.15 45.42 -20.90
N GLY A 212 -6.09 45.11 -20.01
CA GLY A 212 -7.50 45.53 -20.14
C GLY A 212 -7.78 46.97 -19.71
N LYS A 213 -6.89 47.60 -18.92
CA LYS A 213 -7.04 49.00 -18.49
C LYS A 213 -6.86 50.05 -19.60
N GLY A 214 -6.48 49.67 -20.81
CA GLY A 214 -6.19 50.60 -21.91
C GLY A 214 -7.36 50.92 -22.85
N LYS A 215 -8.57 50.39 -22.62
CA LYS A 215 -9.70 50.54 -23.57
C LYS A 215 -10.79 51.53 -23.17
N GLU A 216 -10.70 52.19 -22.02
CA GLU A 216 -11.74 53.16 -21.59
C GLU A 216 -11.45 54.62 -21.96
N ASN A 217 -10.29 54.94 -22.54
CA ASN A 217 -9.94 56.32 -22.93
C ASN A 217 -9.54 56.42 -24.41
N ASN A 218 -10.47 56.11 -25.32
CA ASN A 218 -10.47 56.63 -26.69
C ASN A 218 -11.91 56.73 -27.19
#